data_AF-A0A3D0KRP6-F1
#
_entry.id   AF-A0A3D0KRP6-F1
#
_cell.length_a   1.000
_cell.length_b   1.000
_cell.length_c   1.000
_cell.angle_alpha   90.00
_cell.angle_beta   90.00
_cell.angle_gamma   90.00
#
_symmetry.space_group_name_H-M   'P 1'
#
loop_
_entity.id
_entity.type
_entity.pdbx_description
1 polymer ?
#
loop_
_entity_poly.entity_id
_entity_poly.type
_entity_poly.pdbx_seq_one_letter_code
_entity_poly.pdbx_strand_id
1 'polypeptide(L)'
;MTSPLVTADWLRDNLADVIVFDAGYHLPTVNRDPVAEFEAAHIPGATHFDINAIADQSNPLPHMVPSADEFAVAMRALGVSSDSHVVFYDDSAIKPATRGWWMMRLFGHDRVS
;
A
#
# COMPACT_ATOMS: atom_id res chain seq x y z
N MET A 1 -2.80 3.61 19.78
CA MET A 1 -2.74 3.80 18.33
C MET A 1 -1.30 3.60 17.89
N THR A 2 -1.05 2.84 16.84
CA THR A 2 0.29 2.75 16.20
C THR A 2 0.66 4.10 15.60
N SER A 3 1.96 4.39 15.55
CA SER A 3 2.47 5.60 14.90
C SER A 3 2.12 5.57 13.40
N PRO A 4 1.66 6.68 12.80
CA PRO A 4 1.39 6.74 11.37
C PRO A 4 2.66 6.82 10.51
N LEU A 5 3.84 6.84 11.14
CA LEU A 5 5.14 6.88 10.48
C LEU A 5 6.13 5.99 11.24
N VAL A 6 7.00 5.31 10.50
CA VAL A 6 8.16 4.58 11.01
C VAL A 6 9.43 5.05 10.28
N THR A 7 10.58 4.90 10.91
CA THR A 7 11.86 5.23 10.27
C THR A 7 12.36 4.06 9.44
N ALA A 8 13.24 4.34 8.48
CA ALA A 8 13.90 3.29 7.69
C ALA A 8 14.72 2.33 8.58
N ASP A 9 15.36 2.85 9.64
CA ASP A 9 16.08 2.02 10.60
C ASP A 9 15.14 1.07 11.36
N TRP A 10 14.00 1.58 11.83
CA TRP A 10 12.99 0.74 12.48
C TRP A 10 12.47 -0.33 11.52
N LEU A 11 12.15 0.04 10.28
CA LEU A 11 11.64 -0.91 9.29
C LEU A 11 12.67 -2.02 9.04
N ARG A 12 13.93 -1.66 8.80
CA ARG A 12 15.02 -2.62 8.60
C ARG A 12 15.12 -3.63 9.75
N ASP A 13 14.98 -3.16 10.98
CA ASP A 13 15.12 -3.99 12.19
C ASP A 13 13.86 -4.86 12.46
N ASN A 14 12.72 -4.57 11.81
CA ASN A 14 11.43 -5.24 12.04
C ASN A 14 10.86 -5.91 10.76
N LEU A 15 11.65 -6.07 9.68
CA LEU A 15 11.17 -6.59 8.38
C LEU A 15 10.48 -7.96 8.49
N ALA A 16 10.87 -8.80 9.45
CA ALA A 16 10.27 -10.12 9.64
C ALA A 16 8.87 -10.08 10.29
N ASP A 17 8.52 -8.96 10.94
CA ASP A 17 7.33 -8.82 11.78
C ASP A 17 6.24 -7.92 11.14
N VAL A 18 6.52 -7.37 9.95
CA VAL A 18 5.63 -6.45 9.24
C VAL A 18 5.34 -6.91 7.82
N ILE A 19 4.21 -6.48 7.27
CA ILE A 19 3.90 -6.58 5.85
C ILE A 19 4.25 -5.24 5.21
N VAL A 20 5.12 -5.26 4.22
CA VAL A 20 5.57 -4.05 3.52
C VAL A 20 4.89 -3.96 2.16
N PHE A 21 4.28 -2.82 1.89
CA PHE A 21 3.68 -2.52 0.59
C PHE A 21 4.39 -1.35 -0.09
N ASP A 22 4.79 -1.59 -1.33
CA ASP A 22 5.16 -0.52 -2.25
C ASP A 22 3.88 0.00 -2.92
N ALA A 23 3.46 1.21 -2.58
CA ALA A 23 2.30 1.86 -3.17
C ALA A 23 2.65 2.72 -4.39
N GLY A 24 3.79 2.46 -5.04
CA GLY A 24 4.29 3.18 -6.19
C GLY A 24 3.21 3.39 -7.25
N TYR A 25 2.95 4.67 -7.55
CA TYR A 25 2.07 5.12 -8.61
C TYR A 25 2.50 6.50 -9.08
N HIS A 26 2.53 6.70 -10.40
CA HIS A 26 2.89 7.96 -11.03
C HIS A 26 1.72 8.47 -11.86
N LEU A 27 1.59 9.79 -11.97
CA LEU A 27 0.61 10.38 -12.90
C LEU A 27 0.95 9.96 -14.33
N PRO A 28 -0.04 9.76 -15.23
CA PRO A 28 0.22 9.34 -16.61
C PRO A 28 1.14 10.27 -17.40
N THR A 29 1.30 11.53 -16.96
CA THR A 29 2.18 12.53 -17.56
C THR A 29 3.66 12.35 -17.17
N VAL A 30 3.93 11.56 -16.14
CA VAL A 30 5.26 11.24 -15.65
C VAL A 30 5.59 9.87 -16.24
N ASN A 31 6.45 9.85 -17.26
CA ASN A 31 6.84 8.64 -18.02
C ASN A 31 7.68 7.66 -17.17
N ARG A 32 7.06 7.10 -16.13
CA ARG A 32 7.60 6.17 -15.15
C ARG A 32 6.63 5.01 -14.99
N ASP A 33 7.17 3.82 -14.86
CA ASP A 33 6.41 2.59 -14.69
C ASP A 33 6.65 2.05 -13.27
N PRO A 34 5.68 2.18 -12.35
CA PRO A 34 5.88 1.77 -10.97
C PRO A 34 6.09 0.25 -10.83
N VAL A 35 5.53 -0.56 -11.74
CA VAL A 35 5.69 -2.02 -11.69
C VAL A 35 7.11 -2.40 -12.09
N ALA A 36 7.60 -1.84 -13.20
CA ALA A 36 8.98 -2.08 -13.64
C ALA A 36 10.01 -1.57 -12.62
N GLU A 37 9.73 -0.44 -11.96
CA GLU A 37 10.58 0.12 -10.90
C GLU A 37 10.61 -0.78 -9.67
N PHE A 38 9.44 -1.27 -9.22
CA PHE A 38 9.34 -2.25 -8.14
C PHE A 38 10.12 -3.53 -8.47
N GLU A 39 9.95 -4.10 -9.66
CA GLU A 39 10.68 -5.30 -10.09
C GLU A 39 12.20 -5.08 -10.14
N ALA A 40 12.64 -3.89 -10.54
CA ALA A 40 14.06 -3.54 -10.58
C ALA A 40 14.67 -3.38 -9.18
N ALA A 41 13.96 -2.75 -8.25
CA ALA A 41 14.39 -2.60 -6.86
C ALA A 41 13.21 -2.30 -5.93
N HIS A 42 13.09 -3.09 -4.86
CA HIS A 42 12.12 -2.89 -3.79
C HIS A 42 12.70 -3.30 -2.43
N ILE A 43 12.02 -2.92 -1.34
CA ILE A 43 12.37 -3.37 0.01
C ILE A 43 12.20 -4.90 0.07
N PRO A 44 13.16 -5.68 0.61
CA PRO A 44 13.06 -7.13 0.67
C PRO A 44 11.76 -7.60 1.34
N GLY A 45 11.03 -8.50 0.65
CA GLY A 45 9.75 -9.03 1.13
C GLY A 45 8.55 -8.11 0.91
N ALA A 46 8.75 -6.91 0.35
CA ALA A 46 7.64 -6.05 -0.02
C ALA A 46 6.81 -6.66 -1.15
N THR A 47 5.54 -6.28 -1.21
CA THR A 47 4.64 -6.58 -2.33
C THR A 47 4.15 -5.27 -2.93
N HIS A 48 3.93 -5.22 -4.24
CA HIS A 48 3.35 -4.04 -4.88
C HIS A 48 1.85 -3.91 -4.54
N PHE A 49 1.44 -2.73 -4.11
CA PHE A 49 0.08 -2.34 -3.83
C PHE A 49 -0.41 -1.44 -4.96
N ASP A 50 -1.08 -2.03 -5.94
CA ASP A 50 -1.62 -1.29 -7.08
C ASP A 50 -2.92 -0.58 -6.72
N ILE A 51 -2.84 0.74 -6.53
CA ILE A 51 -3.99 1.58 -6.23
C ILE A 51 -5.02 1.64 -7.37
N ASN A 52 -4.65 1.30 -8.61
CA ASN A 52 -5.61 1.20 -9.71
C ASN A 52 -6.44 -0.08 -9.56
N ALA A 53 -5.81 -1.20 -9.20
CA ALA A 53 -6.50 -2.47 -9.00
C ALA A 53 -7.32 -2.47 -7.71
N ILE A 54 -6.82 -1.83 -6.64
CA ILE A 54 -7.47 -1.73 -5.33
C ILE A 54 -8.34 -0.46 -5.30
N ALA A 55 -9.29 -0.40 -6.23
CA ALA A 55 -10.26 0.68 -6.39
C ALA A 55 -11.61 0.13 -6.85
N ASP A 56 -12.67 0.92 -6.68
CA ASP A 56 -13.99 0.62 -7.25
C ASP A 56 -13.93 0.65 -8.78
N GLN A 57 -13.87 -0.53 -9.39
CA GLN A 57 -13.80 -0.72 -10.85
C GLN A 57 -15.14 -0.46 -11.55
N SER A 58 -16.24 -0.33 -10.80
CA SER A 58 -17.55 -0.02 -11.37
C SER A 58 -17.75 1.49 -11.60
N ASN A 59 -16.90 2.31 -10.98
CA ASN A 59 -16.94 3.75 -11.10
C ASN A 59 -16.12 4.25 -12.30
N PRO A 60 -16.63 5.18 -13.11
CA PRO A 60 -15.84 5.78 -14.20
C PRO A 60 -14.71 6.70 -13.71
N LEU A 61 -14.72 7.11 -12.44
CA LEU A 61 -13.66 7.93 -11.85
C LEU A 61 -12.52 7.05 -11.32
N PRO A 62 -11.25 7.47 -11.48
CA PRO A 62 -10.11 6.71 -10.98
C PRO A 62 -10.05 6.75 -9.45
N HIS A 63 -9.44 5.72 -8.85
CA HIS A 63 -9.08 5.67 -7.43
C HIS A 63 -10.26 5.86 -6.48
N MET A 64 -11.47 5.52 -6.92
CA MET A 64 -12.65 5.50 -6.08
C MET A 64 -12.52 4.39 -5.04
N VAL A 65 -13.03 4.66 -3.85
CA VAL A 65 -12.94 3.71 -2.72
C VAL A 65 -13.75 2.46 -3.07
N PRO A 66 -13.14 1.25 -3.03
CA PRO A 66 -13.87 0.00 -3.26
C PRO A 66 -14.86 -0.28 -2.13
N SER A 67 -15.73 -1.27 -2.30
CA SER A 67 -16.52 -1.77 -1.18
C SER A 67 -15.64 -2.43 -0.11
N ALA A 68 -16.16 -2.56 1.12
CA ALA A 68 -15.44 -3.22 2.20
C ALA A 68 -15.12 -4.69 1.89
N ASP A 69 -16.01 -5.39 1.17
CA ASP A 69 -15.81 -6.78 0.79
C ASP A 69 -14.70 -6.93 -0.26
N GLU A 70 -14.69 -6.08 -1.28
CA GLU A 70 -13.63 -6.05 -2.30
C GLU A 70 -12.27 -5.75 -1.67
N PHE A 71 -12.21 -4.75 -0.78
CA PHE A 71 -10.99 -4.42 -0.07
C PHE A 71 -10.51 -5.59 0.81
N ALA A 72 -11.41 -6.22 1.56
CA ALA A 72 -11.07 -7.35 2.42
C ALA A 72 -10.59 -8.58 1.62
N VAL A 73 -11.11 -8.80 0.42
CA VAL A 73 -10.63 -9.84 -0.50
C VAL A 73 -9.23 -9.50 -1.01
N ALA A 74 -9.00 -8.26 -1.47
CA ALA A 74 -7.69 -7.82 -1.94
C ALA A 74 -6.63 -7.92 -0.84
N MET A 75 -6.93 -7.45 0.38
CA MET A 75 -6.00 -7.49 1.51
C MET A 75 -5.64 -8.93 1.91
N ARG A 76 -6.60 -9.85 1.89
CA ARG A 76 -6.33 -11.27 2.13
C ARG A 76 -5.45 -11.89 1.04
N ALA A 77 -5.68 -11.55 -0.23
CA ALA A 77 -4.83 -12.02 -1.33
C ALA A 77 -3.38 -11.52 -1.19
N LEU A 78 -3.20 -10.34 -0.60
CA LEU A 78 -1.91 -9.74 -0.28
C LEU A 78 -1.32 -10.20 1.08
N GLY A 79 -1.93 -11.20 1.73
CA GLY A 79 -1.41 -11.81 2.96
C GLY A 79 -1.70 -11.02 4.24
N VAL A 80 -2.53 -9.99 4.19
CA VAL A 80 -2.92 -9.20 5.37
C VAL A 80 -3.94 -9.97 6.21
N SER A 81 -3.65 -10.06 7.50
CA SER A 81 -4.58 -10.52 8.54
C SER A 81 -4.95 -9.38 9.48
N SER A 82 -5.89 -9.61 10.41
CA SER A 82 -6.29 -8.61 11.40
C SER A 82 -5.15 -8.18 12.34
N ASP A 83 -4.16 -9.04 12.56
CA ASP A 83 -3.06 -8.80 13.50
C ASP A 83 -1.78 -8.28 12.82
N SER A 84 -1.75 -8.29 11.49
CA SER A 84 -0.63 -7.79 10.69
C SER A 84 -0.34 -6.33 11.04
N HIS A 85 0.95 -5.96 11.10
CA HIS A 85 1.35 -4.56 11.04
C HIS A 85 1.75 -4.25 9.60
N VAL A 86 1.01 -3.37 8.95
CA VAL A 86 1.24 -2.98 7.56
C VAL A 86 2.06 -1.69 7.50
N VAL A 87 3.07 -1.65 6.64
CA VAL A 87 3.88 -0.45 6.37
C VAL A 87 3.80 -0.11 4.89
N PHE A 88 3.40 1.10 4.57
CA PHE A 88 3.41 1.59 3.17
C PHE A 88 4.63 2.46 2.89
N TYR A 89 5.18 2.32 1.69
CA TYR A 89 6.16 3.26 1.15
C TYR A 89 5.88 3.55 -0.33
N ASP A 90 6.43 4.65 -0.83
CA ASP A 90 6.49 4.98 -2.24
C ASP A 90 7.67 5.92 -2.51
N ASP A 91 8.09 6.03 -3.76
CA ASP A 91 9.10 6.98 -4.22
C ASP A 91 8.50 8.11 -5.11
N SER A 92 7.16 8.21 -5.14
CA SER A 92 6.42 9.05 -6.06
C SER A 92 6.27 10.48 -5.54
N ALA A 93 6.17 11.44 -6.46
CA ALA A 93 5.98 12.85 -6.10
C ALA A 93 4.62 13.12 -5.43
N ILE A 94 3.62 12.28 -5.70
CA ILE A 94 2.24 12.48 -5.20
C ILE A 94 1.90 11.67 -3.95
N LYS A 95 2.87 10.91 -3.41
CA LYS A 95 2.77 10.18 -2.14
C LYS A 95 1.57 9.22 -2.01
N PRO A 96 1.37 8.28 -2.97
CA PRO A 96 0.30 7.28 -2.93
C PRO A 96 0.35 6.33 -1.71
N ALA A 97 1.48 6.17 -1.01
CA ALA A 97 1.54 5.41 0.24
C ALA A 97 0.54 5.93 1.28
N THR A 98 0.31 7.25 1.32
CA THR A 98 -0.68 7.85 2.22
C THR A 98 -2.10 7.40 1.91
N ARG A 99 -2.41 7.09 0.64
CA ARG A 99 -3.70 6.53 0.23
C ARG A 99 -3.85 5.09 0.73
N GLY A 100 -2.83 4.25 0.57
CA GLY A 100 -2.81 2.90 1.13
C GLY A 100 -3.02 2.89 2.64
N TRP A 101 -2.24 3.69 3.36
CA TRP A 101 -2.39 3.90 4.81
C TRP A 101 -3.81 4.31 5.20
N TRP A 102 -4.37 5.31 4.52
CA TRP A 102 -5.72 5.81 4.81
C TRP A 102 -6.80 4.75 4.54
N MET A 103 -6.68 3.96 3.47
CA MET A 103 -7.62 2.89 3.14
C MET A 103 -7.64 1.82 4.24
N MET A 104 -6.48 1.40 4.77
CA MET A 104 -6.44 0.46 5.89
C MET A 104 -7.27 0.96 7.07
N ARG A 105 -7.09 2.24 7.45
CA ARG A 105 -7.83 2.85 8.56
C ARG A 105 -9.30 3.02 8.27
N LEU A 106 -9.66 3.41 7.05
CA LEU A 106 -11.05 3.53 6.61
C LEU A 106 -11.81 2.22 6.82
N PHE A 107 -11.16 1.08 6.55
CA PHE A 107 -11.72 -0.25 6.72
C PHE A 107 -11.42 -0.89 8.09
N GLY A 108 -10.98 -0.09 9.08
CA GLY A 108 -10.85 -0.52 10.48
C GLY A 108 -9.56 -1.26 10.83
N HIS A 109 -8.55 -1.28 9.96
CA HIS A 109 -7.23 -1.83 10.25
C HIS A 109 -6.30 -0.73 10.79
N ASP A 110 -6.22 -0.62 12.11
CA ASP A 110 -5.45 0.44 12.78
C ASP A 110 -3.94 0.19 12.83
N ARG A 111 -3.48 -1.06 12.72
CA ARG A 111 -2.05 -1.44 12.77
C ARG A 111 -1.33 -1.15 11.46
N VAL A 112 -1.34 0.12 11.06
CA VAL A 112 -0.75 0.60 9.81
C VAL A 112 0.14 1.82 10.06
N SER A 113 1.26 1.87 9.33
CA SER A 113 2.27 2.94 9.36
C SER A 113 2.75 3.31 7.96
#